data_AF-A0A9X3GMB8-F1
#
_entry.id   AF-A0A9X3GMB8-F1
#
_cell.length_a   1.000
_cell.length_b   1.000
_cell.length_c   1.000
_cell.angle_alpha   90.00
_cell.angle_beta   90.00
_cell.angle_gamma   90.00
#
_symmetry.space_group_name_H-M   'P 1'
#
loop_
_entity.id
_entity.type
_entity.pdbx_description
1 polymer ?
#
loop_
_entity_poly.entity_id
_entity_poly.type
_entity_poly.pdbx_seq_one_letter_code
_entity_poly.pdbx_strand_id
1 'polypeptide(L)'
;MADPSPLPPALIAALIAAGTSLLVAVISAFAAFLAQKRSIENQAELQRYQADLKRLQAELDDRRAERDARRDYEYEALKRMYQECSPLLFVLVEQAGSACGRIQGLAHTAAQGNLDGPESWLTARRYRYYRLSTEYRLLAPLATLKLLQHRLTQFDLSLEPGIRLMYGLARHAGRVIGDDFDLAQAGATPLAYEPHHADAHSLMQTQPAVYWQQGVPRGILDNAIESLLVRESGAAPRVMSFLEFEHARTQQDGPTRNAFERIAYLVVDFHPRSRPVFWRVLLATAGIYRALIRVADRNTQDIASLSAVELLATVDSERASFDWRAGNSNNADESRAIEQAHAAVSTYLNQTVAPTVARDLAAMAQQAKQGGRGR
;
A
#
# COMPACT_ATOMS: atom_id res chain seq x y z
N MET A 1 -57.43 -10.55 111.64
CA MET A 1 -56.12 -10.77 111.00
C MET A 1 -56.11 -12.20 110.50
N ALA A 2 -56.39 -12.41 109.21
CA ALA A 2 -56.29 -13.73 108.59
C ALA A 2 -54.83 -13.92 108.19
N ASP A 3 -54.20 -14.92 108.78
CA ASP A 3 -52.80 -15.30 108.56
C ASP A 3 -52.70 -15.93 107.16
N PRO A 4 -51.90 -15.38 106.22
CA PRO A 4 -51.80 -15.95 104.88
C PRO A 4 -51.03 -17.27 104.94
N SER A 5 -51.75 -18.39 104.79
CA SER A 5 -51.18 -19.72 104.64
C SER A 5 -50.04 -19.70 103.60
N PRO A 6 -48.84 -20.23 103.93
CA PRO A 6 -47.74 -20.29 102.99
C PRO A 6 -48.16 -21.15 101.81
N LEU A 7 -48.00 -20.61 100.60
CA LEU A 7 -48.34 -21.31 99.37
C LEU A 7 -47.60 -22.66 99.34
N PRO A 8 -48.27 -23.77 98.95
CA PRO A 8 -47.67 -25.09 98.95
C PRO A 8 -46.41 -25.10 98.07
N PRO A 9 -45.29 -25.69 98.52
CA PRO A 9 -44.00 -25.63 97.82
C PRO A 9 -44.05 -26.17 96.38
N ALA A 10 -44.99 -27.09 96.09
CA ALA A 10 -45.28 -27.55 94.73
C ALA A 10 -45.78 -26.43 93.79
N LEU A 11 -46.55 -25.46 94.31
CA LEU A 11 -47.05 -24.32 93.56
C LEU A 11 -45.92 -23.32 93.23
N ILE A 12 -44.99 -23.11 94.19
CA ILE A 12 -43.81 -22.27 94.01
C ILE A 12 -42.90 -22.87 92.94
N ALA A 13 -42.66 -24.19 92.99
CA ALA A 13 -41.88 -24.91 91.98
C ALA A 13 -42.53 -24.84 90.58
N ALA A 14 -43.86 -24.96 90.49
CA ALA A 14 -44.59 -24.85 89.23
C ALA A 14 -44.51 -23.43 88.62
N LEU A 15 -44.60 -22.38 89.43
CA LEU A 15 -44.45 -20.99 88.98
C LEU A 15 -43.02 -20.69 88.49
N ILE A 16 -42.00 -21.22 89.18
CA ILE A 16 -40.60 -21.10 88.74
C ILE A 16 -40.39 -21.86 87.42
N ALA A 17 -40.91 -23.08 87.29
CA ALA A 17 -40.80 -23.87 86.05
C ALA A 17 -41.56 -23.23 84.87
N ALA A 18 -42.71 -22.62 85.12
CA ALA A 18 -43.46 -21.86 84.12
C ALA A 18 -42.70 -20.59 83.70
N GLY A 19 -42.09 -19.88 84.66
CA GLY A 19 -41.27 -18.70 84.41
C GLY A 19 -40.00 -18.99 83.61
N THR A 20 -39.28 -20.07 83.93
CA THR A 20 -38.09 -20.49 83.17
C THR A 20 -38.45 -20.97 81.76
N SER A 21 -39.56 -21.70 81.62
CA SER A 21 -40.06 -22.13 80.29
C SER A 21 -40.46 -20.95 79.41
N LEU A 22 -41.12 -19.93 79.97
CA LEU A 22 -41.46 -18.70 79.26
C LEU A 22 -40.21 -17.92 78.84
N LEU A 23 -39.22 -17.80 79.73
CA LEU A 23 -37.95 -17.13 79.43
C LEU A 23 -37.20 -17.82 78.29
N VAL A 24 -37.10 -19.15 78.33
CA VAL A 24 -36.47 -19.95 77.26
C VAL A 24 -37.23 -19.74 75.95
N ALA A 25 -38.57 -19.77 75.96
CA ALA A 25 -39.37 -19.54 74.77
C ALA A 25 -39.15 -18.15 74.16
N VAL A 26 -39.05 -17.09 74.98
CA VAL A 26 -38.78 -15.72 74.51
C VAL A 26 -37.38 -15.60 73.91
N ILE A 27 -36.36 -16.17 74.55
CA ILE A 27 -34.98 -16.16 74.02
C ILE A 27 -34.90 -16.95 72.71
N SER A 28 -35.54 -18.12 72.63
CA SER A 28 -35.60 -18.92 71.41
C SER A 28 -36.33 -18.19 70.28
N ALA A 29 -37.45 -17.51 70.57
CA ALA A 29 -38.18 -16.71 69.58
C ALA A 29 -37.34 -15.53 69.08
N PHE A 30 -36.62 -14.83 69.97
CA PHE A 30 -35.76 -13.72 69.60
C PHE A 30 -34.54 -14.17 68.78
N ALA A 31 -33.90 -15.28 69.16
CA ALA A 31 -32.80 -15.88 68.41
C ALA A 31 -33.27 -16.35 67.01
N ALA A 32 -34.45 -16.97 66.92
CA ALA A 32 -35.06 -17.36 65.65
C ALA A 32 -35.35 -16.12 64.78
N PHE A 33 -35.84 -15.03 65.36
CA PHE A 33 -36.10 -13.78 64.64
C PHE A 33 -34.80 -13.16 64.09
N LEU A 34 -33.73 -13.09 64.88
CA LEU A 34 -32.43 -12.59 64.40
C LEU A 34 -31.81 -13.49 63.33
N ALA A 35 -31.90 -14.81 63.48
CA ALA A 35 -31.46 -15.77 62.48
C ALA A 35 -32.25 -15.62 61.16
N GLN A 36 -33.57 -15.44 61.26
CA GLN A 36 -34.43 -15.17 60.11
C GLN A 36 -34.05 -13.85 59.42
N LYS A 37 -33.85 -12.77 60.18
CA LYS A 37 -33.42 -11.47 59.62
C LYS A 37 -32.08 -11.58 58.89
N ARG A 38 -31.06 -12.22 59.49
CA ARG A 38 -29.75 -12.45 58.84
C ARG A 38 -29.86 -13.34 57.60
N SER A 39 -30.74 -14.34 57.63
CA SER A 39 -30.97 -15.22 56.47
C SER A 39 -31.54 -14.45 55.26
N ILE A 40 -32.44 -13.49 55.50
CA ILE A 40 -33.02 -12.63 54.46
C ILE A 40 -31.95 -11.69 53.87
N GLU A 41 -31.13 -11.06 54.72
CA GLU A 41 -30.03 -10.19 54.28
C GLU A 41 -29.00 -10.99 53.44
N ASN A 42 -28.59 -12.17 53.92
CA ASN A 42 -27.65 -13.04 53.20
C ASN A 42 -28.24 -13.56 51.88
N GLN A 43 -29.54 -13.87 51.83
CA GLN A 43 -30.20 -14.27 50.58
C GLN A 43 -30.26 -13.12 49.58
N ALA A 44 -30.54 -11.90 50.03
CA ALA A 44 -30.53 -10.72 49.17
C ALA A 44 -29.13 -10.42 48.62
N GLU A 45 -28.09 -10.56 49.45
CA GLU A 45 -26.69 -10.40 49.02
C GLU A 45 -26.27 -11.47 48.01
N LEU A 46 -26.61 -12.73 48.27
CA LEU A 46 -26.33 -13.83 47.35
C LEU A 46 -27.03 -13.65 45.99
N GLN A 47 -28.28 -13.17 45.99
CA GLN A 47 -29.00 -12.84 44.76
C GLN A 47 -28.33 -11.71 43.97
N ARG A 48 -27.79 -10.69 44.66
CA ARG A 48 -27.02 -9.61 44.02
C ARG A 48 -25.75 -10.14 43.38
N TYR A 49 -24.96 -10.95 44.10
CA TYR A 49 -23.76 -11.56 43.53
C TYR A 49 -24.09 -12.45 42.33
N GLN A 50 -25.18 -13.23 42.38
CA GLN A 50 -25.62 -14.03 41.24
C GLN A 50 -26.04 -13.16 40.04
N ALA A 51 -26.71 -12.04 40.28
CA ALA A 51 -27.09 -11.10 39.23
C ALA A 51 -25.85 -10.43 38.60
N ASP A 52 -24.90 -10.00 39.42
CA ASP A 52 -23.65 -9.38 38.95
C ASP A 52 -22.79 -10.37 38.17
N LEU A 53 -22.68 -11.62 38.62
CA LEU A 53 -21.98 -12.68 37.89
C LEU A 53 -22.64 -12.96 36.54
N LYS A 54 -23.97 -13.06 36.49
CA LYS A 54 -24.70 -13.24 35.21
C LYS A 54 -24.48 -12.07 34.26
N ARG A 55 -24.49 -10.84 34.79
CA ARG A 55 -24.22 -9.63 34.00
C ARG A 55 -22.80 -9.64 33.43
N LEU A 56 -21.79 -9.89 34.27
CA LEU A 56 -20.40 -9.96 33.83
C LEU A 56 -20.17 -11.08 32.81
N GLN A 57 -20.82 -12.22 32.98
CA GLN A 57 -20.75 -13.33 32.04
C GLN A 57 -21.37 -12.95 30.68
N ALA A 58 -22.54 -12.31 30.67
CA ALA A 58 -23.15 -11.80 29.45
C ALA A 58 -22.26 -10.75 28.76
N GLU A 59 -21.71 -9.78 29.51
CA GLU A 59 -20.78 -8.78 28.96
C GLU A 59 -19.50 -9.41 28.36
N LEU A 60 -18.98 -10.48 28.98
CA LEU A 60 -17.83 -11.22 28.46
C LEU A 60 -18.17 -12.02 27.20
N ASP A 61 -19.35 -12.64 27.16
CA ASP A 61 -19.80 -13.43 26.01
C ASP A 61 -20.11 -12.52 24.82
N ASP A 62 -20.72 -11.35 25.03
CA ASP A 62 -20.91 -10.32 24.00
C ASP A 62 -19.56 -9.85 23.41
N ARG A 63 -18.58 -9.56 24.27
CA ARG A 63 -17.21 -9.18 23.83
C ARG A 63 -16.46 -10.31 23.15
N ARG A 64 -16.78 -11.57 23.44
CA ARG A 64 -16.21 -12.73 22.72
C ARG A 64 -16.84 -12.83 21.35
N ALA A 65 -18.17 -12.80 21.27
CA ALA A 65 -18.91 -12.85 20.02
C ALA A 65 -18.49 -11.72 19.07
N GLU A 66 -18.32 -10.49 19.56
CA GLU A 66 -17.84 -9.36 18.75
C GLU A 66 -16.41 -9.59 18.22
N ARG A 67 -15.50 -10.08 19.06
CA ARG A 67 -14.12 -10.38 18.64
C ARG A 67 -14.06 -11.52 17.64
N ASP A 68 -14.88 -12.55 17.83
CA ASP A 68 -14.91 -13.71 16.94
C ASP A 68 -15.52 -13.33 15.58
N ALA A 69 -16.63 -12.58 15.57
CA ALA A 69 -17.21 -12.04 14.33
C ALA A 69 -16.22 -11.14 13.57
N ARG A 70 -15.45 -10.32 14.29
CA ARG A 70 -14.40 -9.48 13.70
C ARG A 70 -13.28 -10.32 13.09
N ARG A 71 -12.79 -11.35 13.79
CA ARG A 71 -11.75 -12.26 13.28
C ARG A 71 -12.21 -13.01 12.03
N ASP A 72 -13.44 -13.48 12.02
CA ASP A 72 -14.02 -14.19 10.86
C ASP A 72 -14.12 -13.27 9.64
N TYR A 73 -14.57 -12.02 9.87
CA TYR A 73 -14.58 -10.99 8.83
C TYR A 73 -13.17 -10.70 8.30
N GLU A 74 -12.21 -10.43 9.19
CA GLU A 74 -10.83 -10.13 8.82
C GLU A 74 -10.21 -11.30 8.04
N TYR A 75 -10.40 -12.53 8.50
CA TYR A 75 -9.90 -13.73 7.83
C TYR A 75 -10.48 -13.89 6.42
N GLU A 76 -11.80 -13.80 6.24
CA GLU A 76 -12.42 -13.94 4.92
C GLU A 76 -12.14 -12.74 3.99
N ALA A 77 -11.93 -11.54 4.54
CA ALA A 77 -11.49 -10.38 3.76
C ALA A 77 -10.04 -10.55 3.27
N LEU A 78 -9.12 -10.95 4.16
CA LEU A 78 -7.73 -11.23 3.84
C LEU A 78 -7.60 -12.33 2.79
N LYS A 79 -8.30 -13.45 2.99
CA LYS A 79 -8.32 -14.59 2.07
C LYS A 79 -8.74 -14.17 0.66
N ARG A 80 -9.83 -13.41 0.52
CA ARG A 80 -10.28 -12.89 -0.79
C ARG A 80 -9.28 -11.92 -1.39
N MET A 81 -8.71 -11.02 -0.59
CA MET A 81 -7.69 -10.09 -1.05
C MET A 81 -6.46 -10.83 -1.59
N TYR A 82 -5.98 -11.86 -0.89
CA TYR A 82 -4.86 -12.67 -1.38
C TYR A 82 -5.20 -13.46 -2.65
N GLN A 83 -6.42 -14.00 -2.75
CA GLN A 83 -6.86 -14.72 -3.95
C GLN A 83 -6.96 -13.80 -5.17
N GLU A 84 -7.45 -12.58 -5.01
CA GLU A 84 -7.69 -11.66 -6.13
C GLU A 84 -6.50 -10.75 -6.45
N CYS A 85 -5.74 -10.32 -5.44
CA CYS A 85 -4.69 -9.30 -5.60
C CYS A 85 -3.29 -9.89 -5.71
N SER A 86 -2.96 -10.97 -4.99
CA SER A 86 -1.59 -11.53 -5.01
C SER A 86 -1.11 -11.91 -6.41
N PRO A 87 -1.92 -12.55 -7.29
CA PRO A 87 -1.47 -12.86 -8.64
C PRO A 87 -1.12 -11.60 -9.44
N LEU A 88 -1.90 -10.52 -9.29
CA LEU A 88 -1.65 -9.25 -9.95
C LEU A 88 -0.43 -8.53 -9.38
N LEU A 89 -0.23 -8.56 -8.06
CA LEU A 89 0.96 -7.98 -7.41
C LEU A 89 2.24 -8.70 -7.84
N PHE A 90 2.20 -10.03 -7.96
CA PHE A 90 3.32 -10.81 -8.49
C PHE A 90 3.66 -10.39 -9.93
N VAL A 91 2.67 -10.37 -10.82
CA VAL A 91 2.85 -9.94 -12.22
C VAL A 91 3.37 -8.50 -12.30
N LEU A 92 2.87 -7.62 -11.44
CA LEU A 92 3.29 -6.22 -11.36
C LEU A 92 4.77 -6.10 -10.99
N VAL A 93 5.24 -6.88 -10.01
CA VAL A 93 6.65 -6.89 -9.59
C VAL A 93 7.56 -7.40 -10.70
N GLU A 94 7.18 -8.50 -11.37
CA GLU A 94 7.92 -9.04 -12.52
C GLU A 94 8.01 -8.03 -13.67
N GLN A 95 6.90 -7.38 -14.00
CA GLN A 95 6.87 -6.34 -15.04
C GLN A 95 7.67 -5.10 -14.63
N ALA A 96 7.62 -4.69 -13.35
CA ALA A 96 8.42 -3.60 -12.81
C ALA A 96 9.92 -3.90 -12.94
N GLY A 97 10.35 -5.14 -12.65
CA GLY A 97 11.72 -5.61 -12.89
C GLY A 97 12.12 -5.53 -14.37
N SER A 98 11.24 -6.00 -15.26
CA SER A 98 11.44 -5.93 -16.72
C SER A 98 11.55 -4.48 -17.23
N ALA A 99 10.73 -3.57 -16.69
CA ALA A 99 10.76 -2.15 -17.01
C ALA A 99 12.05 -1.48 -16.53
N CYS A 100 12.49 -1.74 -15.29
CA CYS A 100 13.78 -1.29 -14.77
C CYS A 100 14.94 -1.75 -15.66
N GLY A 101 14.99 -3.04 -16.00
CA GLY A 101 16.02 -3.58 -16.89
C GLY A 101 15.98 -2.94 -18.29
N ARG A 102 14.80 -2.58 -18.80
CA ARG A 102 14.68 -1.83 -20.05
C ARG A 102 15.22 -0.40 -19.93
N ILE A 103 14.95 0.30 -18.84
CA ILE A 103 15.46 1.67 -18.61
C ILE A 103 17.00 1.67 -18.51
N GLN A 104 17.58 0.71 -17.78
CA GLN A 104 19.02 0.48 -17.76
C GLN A 104 19.55 0.14 -19.16
N GLY A 105 18.83 -0.72 -19.88
CA GLY A 105 19.15 -1.06 -21.26
C GLY A 105 19.17 0.15 -22.20
N LEU A 106 18.30 1.15 -22.00
CA LEU A 106 18.31 2.39 -22.77
C LEU A 106 19.59 3.20 -22.50
N ALA A 107 20.01 3.33 -21.24
CA ALA A 107 21.29 3.98 -20.91
C ALA A 107 22.47 3.26 -21.57
N HIS A 108 22.51 1.93 -21.46
CA HIS A 108 23.56 1.14 -22.09
C HIS A 108 23.56 1.26 -23.63
N THR A 109 22.38 1.27 -24.25
CA THR A 109 22.23 1.43 -25.71
C THR A 109 22.67 2.83 -26.15
N ALA A 110 22.39 3.87 -25.34
CA ALA A 110 22.89 5.22 -25.57
C ALA A 110 24.42 5.29 -25.47
N ALA A 111 25.01 4.67 -24.45
CA ALA A 111 26.46 4.61 -24.26
C ALA A 111 27.20 3.95 -25.44
N GLN A 112 26.52 3.05 -26.18
CA GLN A 112 27.05 2.42 -27.38
C GLN A 112 26.85 3.24 -28.66
N GLY A 113 26.23 4.42 -28.60
CA GLY A 113 25.89 5.24 -29.76
C GLY A 113 24.73 4.70 -30.60
N ASN A 114 23.98 3.72 -30.08
CA ASN A 114 22.89 3.06 -30.82
C ASN A 114 21.55 3.81 -30.74
N LEU A 115 21.48 4.92 -30.01
CA LEU A 115 20.31 5.78 -29.91
C LEU A 115 20.42 7.09 -30.72
N ASP A 116 21.57 7.36 -31.32
CA ASP A 116 21.84 8.59 -32.06
C ASP A 116 21.46 8.48 -33.54
N GLY A 117 20.86 9.55 -34.08
CA GLY A 117 20.62 9.72 -35.51
C GLY A 117 19.54 8.82 -36.14
N PRO A 118 19.39 8.86 -37.48
CA PRO A 118 18.32 8.14 -38.20
C PRO A 118 18.39 6.61 -38.09
N GLU A 119 19.57 6.07 -37.81
CA GLU A 119 19.83 4.64 -37.65
C GLU A 119 19.60 4.14 -36.20
N SER A 120 19.11 5.02 -35.32
CA SER A 120 18.77 4.72 -33.92
C SER A 120 17.88 3.50 -33.80
N TRP A 121 18.12 2.68 -32.77
CA TRP A 121 17.33 1.48 -32.48
C TRP A 121 15.88 1.79 -32.11
N LEU A 122 15.58 3.04 -31.76
CA LEU A 122 14.23 3.51 -31.45
C LEU A 122 13.50 4.11 -32.66
N THR A 123 14.17 4.25 -33.81
CA THR A 123 13.62 4.96 -34.98
C THR A 123 13.68 4.12 -36.23
N ALA A 124 14.83 3.51 -36.52
CA ALA A 124 15.05 2.77 -37.75
C ALA A 124 14.10 1.57 -37.88
N ARG A 125 13.53 1.39 -39.07
CA ARG A 125 12.55 0.32 -39.36
C ARG A 125 13.10 -1.08 -39.06
N ARG A 126 14.39 -1.31 -39.29
CA ARG A 126 15.05 -2.61 -39.03
C ARG A 126 15.08 -2.98 -37.54
N TYR A 127 15.01 -2.00 -36.63
CA TYR A 127 15.02 -2.21 -35.19
C TYR A 127 13.65 -2.03 -34.54
N ARG A 128 12.58 -2.13 -35.34
CA ARG A 128 11.19 -1.99 -34.87
C ARG A 128 10.89 -2.78 -33.60
N TYR A 129 11.38 -4.02 -33.50
CA TYR A 129 11.20 -4.86 -32.32
C TYR A 129 11.71 -4.18 -31.03
N TYR A 130 12.88 -3.54 -31.08
CA TYR A 130 13.47 -2.87 -29.92
C TYR A 130 12.57 -1.73 -29.45
N ARG A 131 12.09 -0.89 -30.37
CA ARG A 131 11.10 0.16 -30.07
C ARG A 131 9.82 -0.40 -29.45
N LEU A 132 9.19 -1.38 -30.10
CA LEU A 132 7.92 -1.95 -29.62
C LEU A 132 8.08 -2.59 -28.24
N SER A 133 9.16 -3.33 -28.02
CA SER A 133 9.46 -3.91 -26.71
C SER A 133 9.74 -2.86 -25.63
N THR A 134 10.24 -1.69 -26.01
CA THR A 134 10.44 -0.56 -25.10
C THR A 134 9.10 0.06 -24.72
N GLU A 135 8.25 0.38 -25.69
CA GLU A 135 6.88 0.88 -25.48
C GLU A 135 6.10 -0.05 -24.54
N TYR A 136 6.10 -1.36 -24.83
CA TYR A 136 5.39 -2.36 -24.03
C TYR A 136 5.93 -2.46 -22.60
N ARG A 137 7.25 -2.63 -22.42
CA ARG A 137 7.84 -2.86 -21.09
C ARG A 137 7.67 -1.65 -20.17
N LEU A 138 7.63 -0.43 -20.70
CA LEU A 138 7.39 0.76 -19.90
C LEU A 138 5.94 0.86 -19.40
N LEU A 139 4.96 0.37 -20.16
CA LEU A 139 3.53 0.54 -19.85
C LEU A 139 2.84 -0.71 -19.29
N ALA A 140 3.37 -1.91 -19.52
CA ALA A 140 2.79 -3.15 -18.99
C ALA A 140 2.56 -3.13 -17.46
N PRO A 141 3.51 -2.64 -16.61
CA PRO A 141 3.26 -2.54 -15.17
C PRO A 141 2.03 -1.68 -14.84
N LEU A 142 1.79 -0.62 -15.60
CA LEU A 142 0.66 0.30 -15.37
C LEU A 142 -0.67 -0.32 -15.79
N ALA A 143 -0.66 -1.17 -16.82
CA ALA A 143 -1.83 -1.97 -17.18
C ALA A 143 -2.20 -2.95 -16.07
N THR A 144 -1.21 -3.62 -15.47
CA THR A 144 -1.43 -4.48 -14.30
C THR A 144 -1.92 -3.69 -13.09
N LEU A 145 -1.36 -2.50 -12.84
CA LEU A 145 -1.85 -1.59 -11.81
C LEU A 145 -3.34 -1.25 -12.03
N LYS A 146 -3.77 -1.04 -13.27
CA LYS A 146 -5.16 -0.71 -13.58
C LYS A 146 -6.10 -1.87 -13.28
N LEU A 147 -5.69 -3.10 -13.59
CA LEU A 147 -6.40 -4.30 -13.17
C LEU A 147 -6.49 -4.42 -11.65
N LEU A 148 -5.39 -4.15 -10.96
CA LEU A 148 -5.32 -4.17 -9.50
C LEU A 148 -6.25 -3.11 -8.90
N GLN A 149 -6.27 -1.88 -9.43
CA GLN A 149 -7.16 -0.80 -8.99
C GLN A 149 -8.63 -1.21 -8.99
N HIS A 150 -9.10 -1.87 -10.06
CA HIS A 150 -10.48 -2.35 -10.13
C HIS A 150 -10.82 -3.34 -9.01
N ARG A 151 -9.87 -4.21 -8.64
CA ARG A 151 -10.05 -5.19 -7.56
C ARG A 151 -10.01 -4.56 -6.18
N LEU A 152 -9.07 -3.64 -5.95
CA LEU A 152 -8.87 -3.02 -4.63
C LEU A 152 -10.05 -2.18 -4.15
N THR A 153 -10.95 -1.73 -5.04
CA THR A 153 -12.17 -1.01 -4.63
C THR A 153 -13.10 -1.82 -3.70
N GLN A 154 -12.92 -3.14 -3.64
CA GLN A 154 -13.75 -4.05 -2.84
C GLN A 154 -13.12 -4.41 -1.48
N PHE A 155 -11.90 -3.95 -1.21
CA PHE A 155 -11.11 -4.38 -0.05
C PHE A 155 -10.75 -3.21 0.86
N ASP A 156 -10.74 -3.48 2.17
CA ASP A 156 -10.13 -2.58 3.13
C ASP A 156 -8.62 -2.84 3.21
N LEU A 157 -7.83 -1.94 2.62
CA LEU A 157 -6.37 -2.02 2.62
C LEU A 157 -5.74 -1.73 4.00
N SER A 158 -6.54 -1.37 5.01
CA SER A 158 -6.06 -1.27 6.38
C SER A 158 -5.65 -2.64 6.95
N LEU A 159 -6.22 -3.73 6.43
CA LEU A 159 -5.95 -5.10 6.87
C LEU A 159 -4.57 -5.62 6.41
N GLU A 160 -4.10 -5.19 5.23
CA GLU A 160 -2.77 -5.52 4.70
C GLU A 160 -1.99 -4.29 4.25
N PRO A 161 -1.26 -3.64 5.19
CA PRO A 161 -0.45 -2.47 4.86
C PRO A 161 0.67 -2.75 3.85
N GLY A 162 1.14 -4.00 3.75
CA GLY A 162 2.11 -4.40 2.72
C GLY A 162 1.54 -4.24 1.30
N ILE A 163 0.32 -4.77 1.08
CA ILE A 163 -0.41 -4.59 -0.19
C ILE A 163 -0.70 -3.10 -0.43
N ARG A 164 -1.09 -2.36 0.61
CA ARG A 164 -1.33 -0.92 0.53
C ARG A 164 -0.08 -0.15 0.08
N LEU A 165 1.08 -0.48 0.65
CA LEU A 165 2.37 0.14 0.28
C LEU A 165 2.75 -0.19 -1.16
N MET A 166 2.65 -1.46 -1.58
CA MET A 166 2.92 -1.87 -2.97
C MET A 166 2.02 -1.13 -3.97
N TYR A 167 0.72 -1.07 -3.67
CA TYR A 167 -0.24 -0.32 -4.47
C TYR A 167 0.09 1.18 -4.52
N GLY A 168 0.43 1.77 -3.38
CA GLY A 168 0.82 3.18 -3.27
C GLY A 168 2.04 3.51 -4.15
N LEU A 169 3.09 2.68 -4.07
CA LEU A 169 4.29 2.80 -4.91
C LEU A 169 3.94 2.68 -6.40
N ALA A 170 3.19 1.65 -6.79
CA ALA A 170 2.81 1.45 -8.18
C ALA A 170 1.98 2.64 -8.73
N ARG A 171 1.07 3.19 -7.92
CA ARG A 171 0.32 4.41 -8.26
C ARG A 171 1.23 5.61 -8.47
N HIS A 172 2.27 5.77 -7.65
CA HIS A 172 3.27 6.82 -7.86
C HIS A 172 4.06 6.62 -9.16
N ALA A 173 4.40 5.37 -9.54
CA ALA A 173 5.05 5.09 -10.81
C ALA A 173 4.19 5.52 -12.02
N GLY A 174 2.89 5.20 -11.99
CA GLY A 174 1.97 5.64 -13.05
C GLY A 174 1.79 7.15 -13.12
N ARG A 175 1.84 7.84 -11.98
CA ARG A 175 1.73 9.31 -11.91
C ARG A 175 2.97 10.00 -12.50
N VAL A 176 4.17 9.50 -12.18
CA VAL A 176 5.46 10.09 -12.56
C VAL A 176 5.59 10.35 -14.06
N ILE A 177 4.97 9.51 -14.89
CA ILE A 177 5.05 9.60 -16.35
C ILE A 177 4.40 10.89 -16.89
N GLY A 178 3.47 11.47 -16.14
CA GLY A 178 2.84 12.75 -16.46
C GLY A 178 3.31 13.93 -15.59
N ASP A 179 4.32 13.75 -14.74
CA ASP A 179 4.84 14.79 -13.84
C ASP A 179 6.18 15.37 -14.41
N ASP A 180 6.25 15.53 -15.73
CA ASP A 180 7.43 16.01 -16.47
C ASP A 180 7.84 17.44 -16.11
N PHE A 181 6.87 18.34 -15.92
CA PHE A 181 7.14 19.70 -15.45
C PHE A 181 7.74 19.72 -14.04
N ASP A 182 7.18 18.93 -13.12
CA ASP A 182 7.68 18.84 -11.75
C ASP A 182 9.12 18.29 -11.72
N LEU A 183 9.41 17.28 -12.55
CA LEU A 183 10.74 16.71 -12.69
C LEU A 183 11.74 17.63 -13.41
N ALA A 184 11.28 18.47 -14.34
CA ALA A 184 12.12 19.51 -14.95
C ALA A 184 12.53 20.56 -13.91
N GLN A 185 11.61 20.94 -13.02
CA GLN A 185 11.85 21.93 -11.96
C GLN A 185 12.56 21.36 -10.72
N ALA A 186 12.61 20.04 -10.56
CA ALA A 186 13.24 19.41 -9.40
C ALA A 186 14.76 19.61 -9.35
N GLY A 187 15.29 19.70 -8.12
CA GLY A 187 16.72 19.78 -7.82
C GLY A 187 17.27 21.22 -7.78
N ALA A 188 18.57 21.35 -7.52
CA ALA A 188 19.23 22.65 -7.42
C ALA A 188 19.41 23.37 -8.77
N THR A 189 19.31 22.63 -9.88
CA THR A 189 19.43 23.17 -11.24
C THR A 189 18.22 22.73 -12.07
N PRO A 190 17.16 23.55 -12.08
CA PRO A 190 16.01 23.34 -12.96
C PRO A 190 16.41 23.30 -14.44
N LEU A 191 15.70 22.50 -15.23
CA LEU A 191 15.83 22.49 -16.69
C LEU A 191 14.82 23.47 -17.29
N ALA A 192 15.26 24.26 -18.27
CA ALA A 192 14.33 24.98 -19.14
C ALA A 192 13.50 23.94 -19.91
N TYR A 193 12.18 24.02 -19.80
CA TYR A 193 11.25 23.07 -20.41
C TYR A 193 9.94 23.76 -20.76
N GLU A 194 9.76 24.05 -22.05
CA GLU A 194 8.65 24.82 -22.60
C GLU A 194 8.08 24.15 -23.86
N PRO A 195 7.54 22.93 -23.75
CA PRO A 195 7.02 22.18 -24.91
C PRO A 195 5.78 22.82 -25.56
N HIS A 196 5.19 23.82 -24.91
CA HIS A 196 4.00 24.54 -25.36
C HIS A 196 4.31 25.96 -25.87
N HIS A 197 5.60 26.29 -26.09
CA HIS A 197 5.98 27.54 -26.75
C HIS A 197 5.34 27.63 -28.15
N ALA A 198 4.95 28.84 -28.59
CA ALA A 198 4.26 29.05 -29.86
C ALA A 198 5.08 28.49 -31.05
N ASP A 199 6.39 28.69 -31.03
CA ASP A 199 7.34 28.21 -32.04
C ASP A 199 8.01 26.86 -31.69
N ALA A 200 7.45 26.09 -30.75
CA ALA A 200 8.08 24.84 -30.28
C ALA A 200 8.39 23.87 -31.43
N HIS A 201 7.54 23.83 -32.46
CA HIS A 201 7.73 22.94 -33.61
C HIS A 201 9.00 23.26 -34.43
N SER A 202 9.32 24.54 -34.62
CA SER A 202 10.58 24.92 -35.27
C SER A 202 11.78 24.78 -34.34
N LEU A 203 11.61 25.13 -33.06
CA LEU A 203 12.72 25.18 -32.10
C LEU A 203 13.16 23.78 -31.64
N MET A 204 12.26 22.78 -31.65
CA MET A 204 12.59 21.42 -31.21
C MET A 204 13.72 20.75 -32.02
N GLN A 205 13.95 21.20 -33.25
CA GLN A 205 15.05 20.67 -34.10
C GLN A 205 16.43 21.14 -33.62
N THR A 206 16.49 22.31 -33.00
CA THR A 206 17.76 22.92 -32.54
C THR A 206 17.95 22.79 -31.03
N GLN A 207 16.86 22.81 -30.27
CA GLN A 207 16.85 22.75 -28.80
C GLN A 207 15.78 21.76 -28.30
N PRO A 208 15.91 20.46 -28.62
CA PRO A 208 14.91 19.46 -28.24
C PRO A 208 14.73 19.37 -26.71
N ALA A 209 15.79 19.59 -25.93
CA ALA A 209 15.73 19.49 -24.48
C ALA A 209 14.71 20.46 -23.85
N VAL A 210 14.48 21.62 -24.49
CA VAL A 210 13.58 22.68 -24.01
C VAL A 210 12.20 22.55 -24.64
N TYR A 211 12.13 22.42 -25.97
CA TYR A 211 10.86 22.57 -26.70
C TYR A 211 10.22 21.25 -27.16
N TRP A 212 10.92 20.11 -27.04
CA TRP A 212 10.32 18.82 -27.35
C TRP A 212 9.46 18.35 -26.18
N GLN A 213 8.22 17.92 -26.44
CA GLN A 213 7.35 17.35 -25.41
C GLN A 213 7.90 16.03 -24.86
N GLN A 214 8.19 16.01 -23.57
CA GLN A 214 8.89 14.91 -22.88
C GLN A 214 8.07 14.23 -21.78
N GLY A 215 6.86 14.71 -21.50
CA GLY A 215 5.83 14.00 -20.74
C GLY A 215 4.57 13.79 -21.54
N VAL A 216 3.59 13.11 -20.95
CA VAL A 216 2.33 12.74 -21.61
C VAL A 216 1.12 13.14 -20.76
N PRO A 217 0.08 13.76 -21.38
CA PRO A 217 -1.17 14.02 -20.68
C PRO A 217 -1.81 12.73 -20.18
N ARG A 218 -2.28 12.73 -18.93
CA ARG A 218 -2.80 11.52 -18.25
C ARG A 218 -3.89 10.79 -19.04
N GLY A 219 -4.82 11.51 -19.66
CA GLY A 219 -5.86 10.87 -20.49
C GLY A 219 -5.32 10.16 -21.74
N ILE A 220 -4.21 10.63 -22.32
CA ILE A 220 -3.56 9.94 -23.45
C ILE A 220 -2.85 8.67 -22.94
N LEU A 221 -2.14 8.79 -21.83
CA LEU A 221 -1.49 7.67 -21.17
C LEU A 221 -2.50 6.58 -20.78
N ASP A 222 -3.63 6.96 -20.19
CA ASP A 222 -4.69 6.03 -19.79
C ASP A 222 -5.27 5.24 -20.97
N ASN A 223 -5.42 5.88 -22.14
CA ASN A 223 -5.88 5.19 -23.35
C ASN A 223 -4.86 4.13 -23.81
N ALA A 224 -3.56 4.45 -23.77
CA ALA A 224 -2.51 3.48 -24.09
C ALA A 224 -2.51 2.30 -23.10
N ILE A 225 -2.63 2.59 -21.80
CA ILE A 225 -2.71 1.58 -20.74
C ILE A 225 -3.93 0.66 -20.93
N GLU A 226 -5.12 1.22 -21.15
CA GLU A 226 -6.35 0.43 -21.37
C GLU A 226 -6.25 -0.44 -22.62
N SER A 227 -5.58 0.05 -23.67
CA SER A 227 -5.41 -0.71 -24.91
C SER A 227 -4.51 -1.95 -24.78
N LEU A 228 -3.83 -2.11 -23.63
CA LEU A 228 -3.08 -3.32 -23.27
C LEU A 228 -3.93 -4.35 -22.52
N LEU A 229 -5.18 -4.06 -22.17
CA LEU A 229 -6.04 -4.97 -21.43
C LEU A 229 -6.85 -5.86 -22.38
N VAL A 230 -6.78 -7.17 -22.13
CA VAL A 230 -7.57 -8.18 -22.83
C VAL A 230 -8.78 -8.55 -21.97
N ARG A 231 -9.97 -8.50 -22.56
CA ARG A 231 -11.26 -8.85 -21.94
C ARG A 231 -11.93 -9.94 -22.77
N GLU A 232 -11.62 -11.19 -22.45
CA GLU A 232 -12.22 -12.37 -23.08
C GLU A 232 -13.51 -12.78 -22.32
N SER A 233 -14.51 -13.29 -23.05
CA SER A 233 -15.77 -13.73 -22.43
C SER A 233 -15.54 -14.89 -21.47
N GLY A 234 -15.90 -14.72 -20.20
CA GLY A 234 -15.78 -15.76 -19.17
C GLY A 234 -14.39 -15.89 -18.52
N ALA A 235 -13.40 -15.09 -18.94
CA ALA A 235 -12.08 -15.06 -18.33
C ALA A 235 -11.85 -13.77 -17.52
N ALA A 236 -10.96 -13.85 -16.51
CA ALA A 236 -10.53 -12.66 -15.80
C ALA A 236 -9.74 -11.74 -16.75
N PRO A 237 -9.96 -10.40 -16.71
CA PRO A 237 -9.16 -9.47 -17.51
C PRO A 237 -7.67 -9.61 -17.20
N ARG A 238 -6.84 -9.53 -18.24
CA ARG A 238 -5.38 -9.66 -18.15
C ARG A 238 -4.68 -8.64 -19.02
N VAL A 239 -3.38 -8.45 -18.80
CA VAL A 239 -2.53 -7.68 -19.72
C VAL A 239 -2.20 -8.55 -20.93
N MET A 240 -2.16 -7.95 -22.12
CA MET A 240 -1.62 -8.58 -23.33
C MET A 240 -0.22 -9.11 -23.05
N SER A 241 0.10 -10.28 -23.58
CA SER A 241 1.50 -10.69 -23.75
C SER A 241 2.20 -9.77 -24.76
N PHE A 242 3.53 -9.77 -24.77
CA PHE A 242 4.27 -8.95 -25.73
C PHE A 242 3.94 -9.30 -27.19
N LEU A 243 3.73 -10.57 -27.52
CA LEU A 243 3.40 -10.99 -28.90
C LEU A 243 2.02 -10.49 -29.34
N GLU A 244 1.03 -10.55 -28.45
CA GLU A 244 -0.30 -9.98 -28.70
C GLU A 244 -0.24 -8.47 -28.88
N PHE A 245 0.53 -7.78 -28.03
CA PHE A 245 0.79 -6.35 -28.17
C PHE A 245 1.46 -6.03 -29.51
N GLU A 246 2.53 -6.74 -29.87
CA GLU A 246 3.24 -6.52 -31.13
C GLU A 246 2.27 -6.64 -32.30
N HIS A 247 1.51 -7.74 -32.38
CA HIS A 247 0.50 -7.94 -33.41
C HIS A 247 -0.53 -6.79 -33.44
N ALA A 248 -1.16 -6.47 -32.30
CA ALA A 248 -2.16 -5.40 -32.19
C ALA A 248 -1.60 -4.01 -32.55
N ARG A 249 -0.33 -3.75 -32.21
CA ARG A 249 0.39 -2.50 -32.52
C ARG A 249 0.74 -2.40 -34.00
N THR A 250 0.83 -3.51 -34.71
CA THR A 250 1.08 -3.58 -36.17
C THR A 250 -0.20 -3.50 -37.00
N GLN A 251 -1.34 -3.86 -36.43
CA GLN A 251 -2.62 -3.91 -37.14
C GLN A 251 -3.03 -2.52 -37.61
N GLN A 252 -3.42 -2.42 -38.88
CA GLN A 252 -3.90 -1.17 -39.46
C GLN A 252 -5.21 -0.74 -38.78
N ASP A 253 -5.29 0.53 -38.41
CA ASP A 253 -6.45 1.19 -37.77
C ASP A 253 -6.95 0.54 -36.47
N GLY A 254 -6.11 -0.26 -35.80
CA GLY A 254 -6.42 -0.91 -34.53
C GLY A 254 -6.40 0.06 -33.33
N PRO A 255 -7.21 -0.16 -32.28
CA PRO A 255 -7.29 0.72 -31.12
C PRO A 255 -5.95 0.84 -30.38
N THR A 256 -5.21 -0.27 -30.22
CA THR A 256 -3.88 -0.29 -29.60
C THR A 256 -2.87 0.50 -30.42
N ARG A 257 -2.89 0.38 -31.75
CA ARG A 257 -2.03 1.18 -32.62
C ARG A 257 -2.31 2.67 -32.46
N ASN A 258 -3.58 3.08 -32.53
CA ASN A 258 -3.99 4.48 -32.43
C ASN A 258 -3.63 5.07 -31.05
N ALA A 259 -3.82 4.30 -29.98
CA ALA A 259 -3.46 4.74 -28.62
C ALA A 259 -1.95 4.92 -28.47
N PHE A 260 -1.14 3.98 -28.96
CA PHE A 260 0.32 4.04 -28.86
C PHE A 260 0.97 5.05 -29.82
N GLU A 261 0.38 5.33 -30.98
CA GLU A 261 0.87 6.39 -31.88
C GLU A 261 0.88 7.77 -31.19
N ARG A 262 -0.09 8.03 -30.31
CA ARG A 262 -0.18 9.28 -29.56
C ARG A 262 0.87 9.46 -28.48
N ILE A 263 1.61 8.41 -28.11
CA ILE A 263 2.69 8.45 -27.13
C ILE A 263 4.04 8.05 -27.71
N ALA A 264 4.08 7.63 -28.97
CA ALA A 264 5.30 7.15 -29.63
C ALA A 264 6.40 8.21 -29.64
N TYR A 265 6.05 9.50 -29.63
CA TYR A 265 7.00 10.61 -29.57
C TYR A 265 7.89 10.60 -28.31
N LEU A 266 7.49 9.93 -27.23
CA LEU A 266 8.33 9.77 -26.05
C LEU A 266 9.53 8.88 -26.32
N VAL A 267 9.33 7.82 -27.12
CA VAL A 267 10.30 6.74 -27.34
C VAL A 267 11.06 6.93 -28.65
N VAL A 268 10.40 7.35 -29.73
CA VAL A 268 11.02 7.59 -31.05
C VAL A 268 12.07 8.69 -30.93
N ASP A 269 13.29 8.47 -31.44
CA ASP A 269 14.44 9.38 -31.33
C ASP A 269 14.81 9.78 -29.89
N PHE A 270 14.48 8.95 -28.90
CA PHE A 270 14.85 9.23 -27.51
C PHE A 270 16.36 9.04 -27.29
N HIS A 271 16.99 10.05 -26.68
CA HIS A 271 18.32 9.96 -26.09
C HIS A 271 18.36 10.79 -24.78
N PRO A 272 18.97 10.31 -23.68
CA PRO A 272 19.02 11.04 -22.40
C PRO A 272 19.57 12.47 -22.50
N ARG A 273 20.62 12.67 -23.33
CA ARG A 273 21.21 13.98 -23.65
C ARG A 273 20.22 14.97 -24.30
N SER A 274 19.45 14.55 -25.30
CA SER A 274 18.55 15.42 -26.06
C SER A 274 17.18 15.57 -25.41
N ARG A 275 16.77 14.59 -24.58
CA ARG A 275 15.50 14.57 -23.84
C ARG A 275 15.73 14.30 -22.34
N PRO A 276 16.37 15.24 -21.62
CA PRO A 276 16.75 15.05 -20.23
C PRO A 276 15.58 15.03 -19.25
N VAL A 277 14.45 15.67 -19.58
CA VAL A 277 13.25 15.65 -18.73
C VAL A 277 12.61 14.27 -18.76
N PHE A 278 12.44 13.68 -19.95
CA PHE A 278 11.93 12.31 -20.05
C PHE A 278 12.90 11.31 -19.41
N TRP A 279 14.21 11.57 -19.48
CA TRP A 279 15.18 10.76 -18.74
C TRP A 279 14.98 10.82 -17.22
N ARG A 280 14.73 12.00 -16.64
CA ARG A 280 14.36 12.14 -15.22
C ARG A 280 13.08 11.37 -14.88
N VAL A 281 12.07 11.38 -15.77
CA VAL A 281 10.84 10.56 -15.62
C VAL A 281 11.16 9.07 -15.57
N LEU A 282 11.99 8.57 -16.47
CA LEU A 282 12.40 7.16 -16.49
C LEU A 282 13.19 6.78 -15.23
N LEU A 283 14.12 7.62 -14.79
CA LEU A 283 14.89 7.40 -13.55
C LEU A 283 13.98 7.36 -12.30
N ALA A 284 13.04 8.30 -12.19
CA ALA A 284 12.07 8.32 -11.09
C ALA A 284 11.19 7.06 -11.11
N THR A 285 10.74 6.64 -12.28
CA THR A 285 9.96 5.41 -12.48
C THR A 285 10.77 4.18 -12.02
N ALA A 286 12.04 4.08 -12.43
CA ALA A 286 12.92 2.99 -12.04
C ALA A 286 13.16 2.96 -10.52
N GLY A 287 13.37 4.11 -9.87
CA GLY A 287 13.50 4.19 -8.41
C GLY A 287 12.27 3.67 -7.67
N ILE A 288 11.07 4.01 -8.15
CA ILE A 288 9.81 3.53 -7.57
C ILE A 288 9.62 2.03 -7.80
N TYR A 289 9.93 1.52 -8.99
CA TYR A 289 9.88 0.09 -9.28
C TYR A 289 10.89 -0.72 -8.46
N ARG A 290 12.09 -0.19 -8.21
CA ARG A 290 13.05 -0.80 -7.29
C ARG A 290 12.53 -0.86 -5.86
N ALA A 291 11.91 0.21 -5.37
CA ALA A 291 11.24 0.21 -4.08
C ALA A 291 10.14 -0.86 -4.01
N LEU A 292 9.33 -0.97 -5.07
CA LEU A 292 8.28 -1.99 -5.17
C LEU A 292 8.82 -3.43 -5.10
N ILE A 293 9.88 -3.73 -5.86
CA ILE A 293 10.53 -5.05 -5.85
C ILE A 293 11.07 -5.37 -4.45
N ARG A 294 11.72 -4.41 -3.77
CA ARG A 294 12.23 -4.61 -2.41
C ARG A 294 11.13 -4.89 -1.39
N VAL A 295 9.97 -4.28 -1.53
CA VAL A 295 8.80 -4.56 -0.69
C VAL A 295 8.27 -5.98 -0.94
N ALA A 296 8.36 -6.48 -2.17
CA ALA A 296 7.94 -7.83 -2.51
C ALA A 296 8.91 -8.91 -2.01
N ASP A 297 10.23 -8.64 -2.05
CA ASP A 297 11.27 -9.63 -1.71
C ASP A 297 11.53 -9.78 -0.21
N ARG A 298 11.10 -8.80 0.60
CA ARG A 298 11.38 -8.76 2.05
C ARG A 298 10.17 -9.19 2.87
N ASN A 299 10.43 -9.70 4.06
CA ASN A 299 9.36 -9.91 5.03
C ASN A 299 8.85 -8.54 5.56
N THR A 300 7.63 -8.54 6.11
CA THR A 300 6.98 -7.32 6.63
C THR A 300 7.78 -6.60 7.72
N GLN A 301 8.52 -7.34 8.57
CA GLN A 301 9.28 -6.76 9.68
C GLN A 301 10.51 -6.00 9.18
N ASP A 302 11.22 -6.56 8.20
CA ASP A 302 12.38 -5.95 7.58
C ASP A 302 11.99 -4.66 6.84
N ILE A 303 10.81 -4.63 6.22
CA ILE A 303 10.31 -3.44 5.52
C ILE A 303 9.89 -2.35 6.51
N ALA A 304 9.19 -2.72 7.59
CA ALA A 304 8.70 -1.77 8.59
C ALA A 304 9.82 -1.05 9.36
N SER A 305 11.05 -1.57 9.32
CA SER A 305 12.23 -0.92 9.92
C SER A 305 12.91 0.10 9.00
N LEU A 306 12.58 0.12 7.71
CA LEU A 306 13.13 1.08 6.77
C LEU A 306 12.49 2.46 6.93
N SER A 307 13.28 3.49 6.70
CA SER A 307 12.75 4.82 6.37
C SER A 307 12.30 4.88 4.90
N ALA A 308 11.40 5.83 4.61
CA ALA A 308 10.96 6.06 3.23
C ALA A 308 12.14 6.43 2.30
N VAL A 309 13.12 7.17 2.81
CA VAL A 309 14.32 7.55 2.07
C VAL A 309 15.16 6.33 1.74
N GLU A 310 15.45 5.45 2.71
CA GLU A 310 16.20 4.21 2.47
C GLU A 310 15.52 3.29 1.46
N LEU A 311 14.18 3.22 1.51
CA LEU A 311 13.41 2.44 0.55
C LEU A 311 13.54 2.99 -0.88
N LEU A 312 13.62 4.32 -1.04
CA LEU A 312 13.69 5.03 -2.33
C LEU A 312 15.13 5.33 -2.82
N ALA A 313 16.16 5.21 -1.98
CA ALA A 313 17.55 5.66 -2.25
C ALA A 313 18.33 4.88 -3.33
N THR A 314 17.70 3.98 -4.08
CA THR A 314 18.38 2.94 -4.86
C THR A 314 19.06 3.46 -6.13
N VAL A 315 18.56 4.58 -6.65
CA VAL A 315 19.01 5.16 -7.92
C VAL A 315 20.47 5.60 -7.83
N ASP A 316 20.95 5.98 -6.65
CA ASP A 316 22.33 6.44 -6.44
C ASP A 316 23.32 5.28 -6.30
N SER A 317 22.95 4.19 -5.60
CA SER A 317 23.81 3.01 -5.50
C SER A 317 23.98 2.28 -6.84
N GLU A 318 22.99 2.38 -7.72
CA GLU A 318 22.99 1.76 -9.05
C GLU A 318 23.33 2.76 -10.16
N ARG A 319 23.83 3.94 -9.81
CA ARG A 319 24.05 5.05 -10.74
C ARG A 319 24.86 4.67 -11.97
N ALA A 320 25.86 3.80 -11.81
CA ALA A 320 26.66 3.28 -12.91
C ALA A 320 25.83 2.52 -13.97
N SER A 321 24.74 1.85 -13.58
CA SER A 321 23.85 1.14 -14.50
C SER A 321 22.95 2.05 -15.34
N PHE A 322 22.86 3.33 -14.95
CA PHE A 322 22.11 4.37 -15.64
C PHE A 322 23.03 5.36 -16.36
N ASP A 323 24.33 5.09 -16.40
CA ASP A 323 25.29 5.91 -17.13
C ASP A 323 25.11 5.69 -18.63
N TRP A 324 24.71 6.75 -19.33
CA TRP A 324 24.47 6.74 -20.77
C TRP A 324 25.65 7.28 -21.58
N ARG A 325 26.74 7.70 -20.92
CA ARG A 325 27.94 8.19 -21.61
C ARG A 325 28.67 7.06 -22.31
N ALA A 326 29.30 7.37 -23.44
CA ALA A 326 30.21 6.42 -24.07
C ALA A 326 31.41 6.17 -23.15
N GLY A 327 31.90 4.93 -23.08
CA GLY A 327 32.96 4.53 -22.12
C GLY A 327 34.26 5.35 -22.21
N ASN A 328 34.47 6.09 -23.30
CA ASN A 328 35.63 6.95 -23.52
C ASN A 328 35.32 8.46 -23.43
N SER A 329 34.07 8.88 -23.15
CA SER A 329 33.71 10.30 -23.07
C SER A 329 33.95 10.87 -21.66
N ASN A 330 35.13 11.45 -21.45
CA ASN A 330 35.41 12.28 -20.26
C ASN A 330 34.83 13.69 -20.38
N ASN A 331 33.62 13.82 -20.94
CA ASN A 331 32.98 15.12 -21.07
C ASN A 331 32.44 15.56 -19.68
N ALA A 332 32.99 16.66 -19.16
CA ALA A 332 32.60 17.23 -17.87
C ALA A 332 31.12 17.64 -17.84
N ASP A 333 30.58 18.11 -18.97
CA ASP A 333 29.18 18.54 -19.06
C ASP A 333 28.22 17.35 -18.98
N GLU A 334 28.55 16.23 -19.61
CA GLU A 334 27.74 15.00 -19.53
C GLU A 334 27.78 14.40 -18.11
N SER A 335 28.95 14.44 -17.48
CA SER A 335 29.13 14.00 -16.10
C SER A 335 28.21 14.80 -15.16
N ARG A 336 28.23 16.13 -15.30
CA ARG A 336 27.36 17.04 -14.56
C ARG A 336 25.88 16.80 -14.86
N ALA A 337 25.51 16.55 -16.13
CA ALA A 337 24.14 16.27 -16.52
C ALA A 337 23.58 15.01 -15.84
N ILE A 338 24.39 13.94 -15.72
CA ILE A 338 24.00 12.73 -14.97
C ILE A 338 23.87 13.03 -13.48
N GLU A 339 24.82 13.76 -12.88
CA GLU A 339 24.74 14.17 -11.47
C GLU A 339 23.47 14.94 -11.17
N GLN A 340 23.17 15.94 -12.01
CA GLN A 340 21.98 16.77 -11.88
C GLN A 340 20.70 15.96 -12.06
N ALA A 341 20.65 15.01 -13.01
CA ALA A 341 19.49 14.16 -13.21
C ALA A 341 19.19 13.30 -11.97
N HIS A 342 20.21 12.63 -11.42
CA HIS A 342 20.06 11.82 -10.20
C HIS A 342 19.64 12.67 -8.99
N ALA A 343 20.30 13.82 -8.78
CA ALA A 343 19.97 14.73 -7.70
C ALA A 343 18.53 15.28 -7.80
N ALA A 344 18.09 15.63 -9.01
CA ALA A 344 16.72 16.08 -9.28
C ALA A 344 15.69 14.99 -8.99
N VAL A 345 15.94 13.75 -9.44
CA VAL A 345 15.06 12.61 -9.15
C VAL A 345 15.00 12.31 -7.66
N SER A 346 16.14 12.30 -6.96
CA SER A 346 16.18 12.10 -5.50
C SER A 346 15.36 13.17 -4.78
N THR A 347 15.51 14.44 -5.17
CA THR A 347 14.72 15.56 -4.65
C THR A 347 13.21 15.34 -4.87
N TYR A 348 12.83 14.99 -6.10
CA TYR A 348 11.44 14.74 -6.47
C TYR A 348 10.84 13.56 -5.67
N LEU A 349 11.54 12.43 -5.57
CA LEU A 349 11.06 11.26 -4.83
C LEU A 349 10.88 11.58 -3.34
N ASN A 350 11.80 12.33 -2.74
CA ASN A 350 11.72 12.74 -1.34
C ASN A 350 10.58 13.72 -1.06
N GLN A 351 10.26 14.62 -1.99
CA GLN A 351 9.19 15.59 -1.83
C GLN A 351 7.81 15.01 -2.13
N THR A 352 7.70 14.17 -3.16
CA THR A 352 6.40 13.75 -3.72
C THR A 352 5.99 12.34 -3.31
N VAL A 353 6.94 11.42 -3.13
CA VAL A 353 6.66 9.99 -2.90
C VAL A 353 6.90 9.59 -1.44
N ALA A 354 8.02 10.03 -0.87
CA ALA A 354 8.42 9.67 0.50
C ALA A 354 7.38 9.98 1.58
N PRO A 355 6.61 11.11 1.55
CA PRO A 355 5.61 11.38 2.58
C PRO A 355 4.48 10.34 2.63
N THR A 356 4.04 9.82 1.48
CA THR A 356 3.02 8.76 1.41
C THR A 356 3.61 7.45 1.90
N VAL A 357 4.80 7.08 1.42
CA VAL A 357 5.52 5.87 1.82
C VAL A 357 5.79 5.84 3.33
N ALA A 358 6.23 6.96 3.91
CA ALA A 358 6.49 7.07 5.34
C ALA A 358 5.24 6.79 6.19
N ARG A 359 4.08 7.26 5.73
CA ARG A 359 2.79 6.99 6.38
C ARG A 359 2.44 5.49 6.35
N ASP A 360 2.67 4.83 5.23
CA ASP A 360 2.40 3.41 5.07
C ASP A 360 3.36 2.54 5.90
N LEU A 361 4.65 2.88 5.91
CA LEU A 361 5.64 2.23 6.76
C LEU A 361 5.32 2.39 8.25
N ALA A 362 4.86 3.58 8.67
CA ALA A 362 4.43 3.81 10.05
C ALA A 362 3.23 2.93 10.45
N ALA A 363 2.26 2.76 9.55
CA ALA A 363 1.12 1.88 9.78
C ALA A 363 1.55 0.39 9.87
N MET A 364 2.47 -0.05 9.00
CA MET A 364 3.07 -1.39 9.07
C MET A 364 3.75 -1.63 10.42
N ALA A 365 4.57 -0.67 10.88
CA ALA A 365 5.28 -0.77 12.15
C ALA A 365 4.32 -0.82 13.36
N GLN A 366 3.19 -0.11 13.31
CA GLN A 366 2.16 -0.17 14.34
C GLN A 366 1.48 -1.55 14.38
N GLN A 367 1.12 -2.12 13.23
CA GLN A 367 0.50 -3.44 13.14
C GLN A 367 1.46 -4.54 13.62
N ALA A 368 2.75 -4.47 13.25
CA ALA A 368 3.77 -5.41 13.71
C ALA A 368 3.89 -5.41 15.25
N LYS A 369 3.82 -4.24 15.90
CA LYS A 369 3.84 -4.12 17.37
C LYS A 369 2.59 -4.70 18.03
N GLN A 370 1.43 -4.59 17.39
CA GLN A 370 0.17 -5.13 17.91
C GLN A 370 0.11 -6.66 17.78
N GLY A 371 0.54 -7.22 16.64
CA GLY A 371 0.56 -8.67 16.42
C GLY A 371 1.52 -9.43 17.36
N GLY A 372 2.62 -8.78 17.79
CA GLY A 372 3.58 -9.38 18.71
C GLY A 372 3.13 -9.45 20.18
N ARG A 373 2.08 -8.74 20.60
CA ARG A 373 1.58 -8.74 21.98
C ARG A 373 0.56 -9.83 22.28
N GLY A 374 0.11 -10.57 21.27
CA GLY A 374 -0.97 -11.56 21.37
C GLY A 374 -0.55 -13.01 21.12
N ARG A 375 0.74 -13.32 21.08
CA ARG A 375 1.28 -14.68 20.97
C ARG A 375 2.06 -15.07 22.21
#